data_AF-A0A522VNI5-F1
#
_entry.id   AF-A0A522VNI5-F1
#
_cell.length_a   1.000
_cell.length_b   1.000
_cell.length_c   1.000
_cell.angle_alpha   90.00
_cell.angle_beta   90.00
_cell.angle_gamma   90.00
#
_symmetry.space_group_name_H-M   'P 1'
#
loop_
_entity.id
_entity.type
_entity.pdbx_description
1 polymer ?
#
loop_
_entity_poly.entity_id
_entity_poly.type
_entity_poly.pdbx_seq_one_letter_code
_entity_poly.pdbx_strand_id
1 'polypeptide(L)'
;IGSLSEHAAFTSSKVTFLLDATLGMINIEQNATIKIFSVMAVVLMPPTLIASIYGMNFQHMPELDWVLGYPWALLLMVICAIVPYIYFKRRGWL
;
A
#
# COMPACT_ATOMS: atom_id res chain seq x y z
N ILE A 1 18.22 -11.81 -51.24
CA ILE A 1 19.08 -11.67 -50.02
C ILE A 1 18.58 -10.50 -49.16
N GLY A 2 18.34 -9.31 -49.72
CA GLY A 2 17.77 -8.17 -48.99
C GLY A 2 16.36 -8.39 -48.39
N SER A 3 15.47 -9.11 -49.08
CA SER A 3 14.12 -9.41 -48.57
C SER A 3 14.10 -10.36 -47.37
N LEU A 4 15.05 -11.30 -47.29
CA LEU A 4 15.21 -12.19 -46.13
C LEU A 4 15.78 -11.44 -44.93
N SER A 5 16.74 -10.54 -45.13
CA SER A 5 17.26 -9.69 -44.04
C SER A 5 16.21 -8.69 -43.55
N GLU A 6 15.37 -8.18 -44.45
CA GLU A 6 14.27 -7.27 -44.09
C GLU A 6 13.16 -8.01 -43.32
N HIS A 7 12.82 -9.24 -43.69
CA HIS A 7 11.88 -10.08 -42.93
C HIS A 7 12.45 -10.50 -41.57
N ALA A 8 13.75 -10.80 -41.50
CA ALA A 8 14.44 -11.07 -40.24
C ALA A 8 14.47 -9.84 -39.32
N ALA A 9 14.75 -8.66 -39.88
CA ALA A 9 14.70 -7.39 -39.15
C ALA A 9 13.27 -7.09 -38.64
N PHE A 10 12.26 -7.28 -39.48
CA PHE A 10 10.85 -7.08 -39.11
C PHE A 10 10.39 -8.04 -38.00
N THR A 11 10.82 -9.31 -38.06
CA THR A 11 10.51 -10.30 -37.02
C THR A 11 11.21 -9.95 -35.71
N SER A 12 12.48 -9.52 -35.77
CA SER A 12 13.23 -9.03 -34.61
C SER A 12 12.53 -7.83 -33.96
N SER A 13 12.12 -6.83 -34.75
CA SER A 13 11.37 -5.67 -34.24
C SER A 13 10.04 -6.06 -33.60
N LYS A 14 9.32 -7.05 -34.12
CA LYS A 14 8.10 -7.57 -33.47
C LYS A 14 8.41 -8.26 -32.14
N VAL A 15 9.47 -9.04 -32.06
CA VAL A 15 9.89 -9.69 -30.81
C VAL A 15 10.26 -8.63 -29.77
N THR A 16 11.01 -7.60 -30.15
CA THR A 16 11.33 -6.47 -29.27
C THR A 16 10.06 -5.73 -28.83
N PHE A 17 9.13 -5.45 -29.75
CA PHE A 17 7.88 -4.79 -29.41
C PHE A 17 7.03 -5.61 -28.43
N LEU A 18 6.91 -6.92 -28.64
CA LEU A 18 6.19 -7.82 -27.72
C LEU A 18 6.89 -7.95 -26.38
N LEU A 19 8.23 -7.97 -26.37
CA LEU A 19 9.03 -7.98 -25.15
C LEU A 19 8.83 -6.68 -24.36
N ASP A 20 8.89 -5.53 -25.00
CA ASP A 20 8.62 -4.23 -24.36
C ASP A 20 7.18 -4.13 -23.85
N ALA A 21 6.21 -4.62 -24.63
CA ALA A 21 4.81 -4.65 -24.22
C ALA A 21 4.58 -5.58 -23.01
N THR A 22 5.18 -6.76 -23.00
CA THR A 22 5.08 -7.71 -21.87
C THR A 22 5.79 -7.17 -20.63
N LEU A 23 6.97 -6.58 -20.77
CA LEU A 23 7.64 -5.90 -19.66
C LEU A 23 6.81 -4.73 -19.12
N GLY A 24 6.16 -3.96 -20.01
CA GLY A 24 5.23 -2.91 -19.64
C GLY A 24 4.04 -3.44 -18.83
N MET A 25 3.42 -4.54 -19.28
CA MET A 25 2.34 -5.20 -18.54
C MET A 25 2.80 -5.73 -17.17
N ILE A 26 3.97 -6.38 -17.11
CA ILE A 26 4.55 -6.85 -15.85
C ILE A 26 4.78 -5.68 -14.88
N ASN A 27 5.27 -4.54 -15.39
CA ASN A 27 5.48 -3.35 -14.56
C ASN A 27 4.16 -2.82 -13.99
N ILE A 28 3.08 -2.81 -14.78
CA ILE A 28 1.74 -2.41 -14.32
C ILE A 28 1.25 -3.33 -13.19
N GLU A 29 1.38 -4.66 -13.36
CA GLU A 29 0.98 -5.61 -12.31
C GLU A 29 1.84 -5.51 -11.04
N GLN A 30 3.15 -5.31 -11.20
CA GLN A 30 4.05 -5.06 -10.07
C GLN A 30 3.69 -3.77 -9.34
N ASN A 31 3.39 -2.69 -10.06
CA ASN A 31 2.99 -1.42 -9.47
C ASN A 31 1.68 -1.54 -8.70
N ALA A 32 0.70 -2.28 -9.24
CA ALA A 32 -0.54 -2.60 -8.54
C ALA A 32 -0.26 -3.37 -7.23
N THR A 33 0.61 -4.38 -7.27
CA THR A 33 1.01 -5.17 -6.09
C THR A 33 1.68 -4.30 -5.04
N ILE A 34 2.69 -3.50 -5.42
CA ILE A 34 3.39 -2.57 -4.51
C ILE A 34 2.39 -1.60 -3.87
N LYS A 35 1.44 -1.10 -4.66
CA LYS A 35 0.45 -0.16 -4.15
C LYS A 35 -0.46 -0.81 -3.12
N ILE A 36 -0.85 -2.08 -3.27
CA ILE A 36 -1.61 -2.81 -2.24
C ILE A 36 -0.79 -2.91 -0.94
N PHE A 37 0.46 -3.36 -1.01
CA PHE A 37 1.33 -3.47 0.18
C PHE A 37 1.58 -2.13 0.86
N SER A 38 1.85 -1.09 0.07
CA SER A 38 2.10 0.26 0.59
C SER A 38 0.87 0.80 1.32
N VAL A 39 -0.33 0.57 0.78
CA VAL A 39 -1.54 1.00 1.47
C VAL A 39 -1.81 0.14 2.72
N MET A 40 -1.59 -1.18 2.68
CA MET A 40 -1.65 -2.02 3.89
C MET A 40 -0.71 -1.52 4.99
N ALA A 41 0.53 -1.12 4.65
CA ALA A 41 1.47 -0.54 5.61
C ALA A 41 0.93 0.76 6.21
N VAL A 42 0.35 1.65 5.40
CA VAL A 42 -0.28 2.89 5.87
C VAL A 42 -1.49 2.62 6.77
N VAL A 43 -2.25 1.56 6.52
CA VAL A 43 -3.37 1.15 7.41
C VAL A 43 -2.88 0.63 8.74
N LEU A 44 -1.76 -0.12 8.74
CA LEU A 44 -1.21 -0.74 9.93
C LEU A 44 -0.33 0.22 10.76
N MET A 45 0.17 1.31 10.18
CA MET A 45 1.04 2.27 10.86
C MET A 45 0.36 3.01 12.04
N PRO A 46 -0.86 3.56 11.92
CA PRO A 46 -1.55 4.19 13.03
C PRO A 46 -1.86 3.26 14.23
N PRO A 47 -2.42 2.04 14.03
CA PRO A 47 -2.66 1.14 15.16
C PRO A 47 -1.35 0.59 15.77
N THR A 48 -0.28 0.42 14.99
CA THR A 48 1.02 0.01 15.55
C THR A 48 1.67 1.11 16.38
N LEU A 49 1.56 2.39 15.99
CA LEU A 49 2.01 3.52 16.80
C LEU A 49 1.24 3.62 18.13
N ILE A 50 -0.08 3.48 18.09
CA ILE A 50 -0.91 3.44 19.30
C ILE A 50 -0.52 2.24 20.17
N ALA A 51 -0.41 1.03 19.60
CA ALA A 51 0.02 -0.15 20.34
C ALA A 51 1.42 0.01 20.96
N SER A 52 2.34 0.71 20.29
CA SER A 52 3.68 1.00 20.82
C SER A 52 3.67 2.01 21.96
N ILE A 53 2.83 3.06 21.87
CA ILE A 53 2.70 4.07 22.91
C ILE A 53 2.02 3.46 24.16
N TYR A 54 0.92 2.74 23.97
CA TYR A 54 0.19 2.11 25.06
C TYR A 54 0.89 0.85 25.58
N GLY A 55 1.66 0.12 24.77
CA GLY A 55 2.41 -1.06 25.19
C GLY A 55 3.62 -0.78 26.08
N MET A 56 4.20 0.44 26.01
CA MET A 56 5.38 0.83 26.79
C MET A 56 5.08 1.67 28.05
N ASN A 57 3.88 2.26 28.19
CA ASN A 57 3.62 3.28 29.23
C ASN A 57 2.40 3.02 30.12
N PHE A 58 1.99 1.77 30.32
CA PHE A 58 0.94 1.42 31.29
C PHE A 58 1.29 1.78 32.75
N GLN A 59 2.55 2.09 33.06
CA GLN A 59 3.05 2.18 34.43
C GLN A 59 3.34 3.62 34.93
N HIS A 60 3.24 4.66 34.09
CA HIS A 60 3.68 6.02 34.46
C HIS A 60 2.78 7.20 34.00
N MET A 61 1.51 6.96 33.65
CA MET A 61 0.61 8.05 33.23
C MET A 61 -0.32 8.53 34.37
N PRO A 62 -0.23 9.79 34.84
CA PRO A 62 -1.18 10.42 35.76
C PRO A 62 -2.57 10.68 35.15
N GLU A 63 -2.81 10.30 33.89
CA GLU A 63 -4.08 10.44 33.18
C GLU A 63 -5.13 9.38 33.58
N LEU A 64 -4.79 8.48 34.53
CA LEU A 64 -5.74 7.54 35.15
C LEU A 64 -6.69 8.21 36.15
N ASP A 65 -6.42 9.45 36.58
CA ASP A 65 -7.33 10.24 37.43
C ASP A 65 -8.56 10.75 36.65
N TRP A 66 -8.54 10.70 35.31
CA TRP A 66 -9.69 11.05 34.48
C TRP A 66 -10.27 9.79 33.82
N VAL A 67 -11.46 9.41 34.26
CA VAL A 67 -12.27 8.26 33.79
C VAL A 67 -12.46 8.24 32.26
N LEU A 68 -12.19 9.35 31.56
CA LEU A 68 -12.30 9.49 30.11
C LEU A 68 -11.03 9.14 29.29
N GLY A 69 -9.85 8.94 29.91
CA GLY A 69 -8.63 8.61 29.18
C GLY A 69 -8.67 7.25 28.48
N TYR A 70 -9.26 6.24 29.14
CA TYR A 70 -9.42 4.89 28.60
C TYR A 70 -10.41 4.83 27.40
N PRO A 71 -11.60 5.48 27.45
CA PRO A 71 -12.46 5.64 26.28
C PRO A 71 -11.78 6.38 25.12
N TRP A 72 -10.97 7.41 25.40
CA TRP A 72 -10.31 8.21 24.36
C TRP A 72 -9.23 7.43 23.60
N ALA A 73 -8.47 6.58 24.31
CA ALA A 73 -7.53 5.63 23.71
C ALA A 73 -8.24 4.66 22.76
N LEU A 74 -9.39 4.12 23.20
CA LEU A 74 -10.25 3.25 22.42
C LEU A 74 -10.81 3.96 21.18
N LEU A 75 -11.24 5.22 21.34
CA LEU A 75 -11.73 6.08 20.26
C LEU A 75 -10.63 6.35 19.23
N LEU A 76 -9.40 6.62 19.67
CA LEU A 76 -8.23 6.79 18.81
C LEU A 76 -7.87 5.49 18.05
N MET A 77 -7.99 4.33 18.71
CA MET A 77 -7.77 3.02 18.08
C MET A 77 -8.80 2.76 16.97
N VAL A 78 -10.07 3.07 17.24
CA VAL A 78 -11.18 2.95 16.27
C VAL A 78 -11.05 3.97 15.13
N ILE A 79 -10.71 5.23 15.42
CA ILE A 79 -10.44 6.26 14.41
C ILE A 79 -9.29 5.81 13.51
N CYS A 80 -8.21 5.27 14.08
CA CYS A 80 -7.08 4.77 13.31
C CYS A 80 -7.40 3.55 12.45
N ALA A 81 -8.41 2.75 12.80
CA ALA A 81 -8.93 1.71 11.92
C ALA A 81 -9.85 2.27 10.82
N ILE A 82 -10.65 3.30 11.12
CA ILE A 82 -11.64 3.88 10.21
C ILE A 82 -11.02 4.84 9.19
N VAL A 83 -10.01 5.64 9.57
CA VAL A 83 -9.31 6.59 8.69
C VAL A 83 -8.76 5.93 7.42
N PRO A 84 -7.98 4.84 7.50
CA PRO A 84 -7.51 4.15 6.31
C PRO A 84 -8.65 3.47 5.52
N TYR A 85 -9.68 2.94 6.19
CA TYR A 85 -10.86 2.37 5.53
C TYR A 85 -11.60 3.40 4.67
N ILE A 86 -11.86 4.60 5.21
CA ILE A 86 -12.48 5.71 4.49
C ILE A 86 -11.55 6.22 3.38
N TYR A 87 -10.25 6.31 3.63
CA TYR A 87 -9.27 6.75 2.63
C TYR A 87 -9.17 5.81 1.43
N PHE A 88 -9.19 4.50 1.67
CA PHE A 88 -9.28 3.48 0.60
C PHE A 88 -10.56 3.60 -0.21
N LYS A 89 -11.72 3.76 0.47
CA LYS A 89 -13.01 3.96 -0.19
C LYS A 89 -13.03 5.24 -1.03
N ARG A 90 -12.41 6.33 -0.54
CA ARG A 90 -12.37 7.61 -1.26
C ARG A 90 -11.40 7.60 -2.45
N ARG A 91 -10.34 6.79 -2.39
CA ARG A 91 -9.38 6.63 -3.49
C ARG A 91 -9.92 5.77 -4.64
N GLY A 92 -11.10 5.15 -4.50
CA GLY A 92 -11.72 4.34 -5.56
C GLY A 92 -10.93 3.08 -5.90
N TRP A 93 -10.28 2.51 -4.88
CA TRP A 93 -9.45 1.30 -5.01
C TRP A 93 -10.24 0.00 -4.76
N LEU A 94 -11.54 0.15 -4.46
CA LEU A 94 -12.59 -0.86 -4.49
C LEU A 94 -13.66 -0.40 -5.48
#